data_AF-A0A812WBS1-F1
#
_entry.id   AF-A0A812WBS1-F1
#
_cell.length_a   1.000
_cell.length_b   1.000
_cell.length_c   1.000
_cell.angle_alpha   90.00
_cell.angle_beta   90.00
_cell.angle_gamma   90.00
#
_symmetry.space_group_name_H-M   'P 1'
#
loop_
_entity.id
_entity.type
_entity.pdbx_description
1 polymer ?
#
loop_
_entity_poly.entity_id
_entity_poly.type
_entity_poly.pdbx_seq_one_letter_code
_entity_poly.pdbx_strand_id
1 'polypeptide(L)'
;MSEPEPLTPQGLLRWIVCSLYLDEAIPRGSVIQWYWQLLTGVKLSQQQLVILIESTPGVYMDPPGSKKLNFRAVLEEPPLSWRGFVQEEDHSIQ
;
A
#
# COMPACT_ATOMS: atom_id res chain seq x y z
N MET A 1 3.14 -31.34 3.04
CA MET A 1 3.30 -30.13 2.20
C MET A 1 1.96 -29.43 2.25
N SER A 2 1.88 -28.27 2.91
CA SER A 2 0.64 -27.50 2.97
C SER A 2 0.33 -26.97 1.57
N GLU A 3 -0.92 -27.08 1.14
CA GLU A 3 -1.35 -26.47 -0.13
C GLU A 3 -1.08 -24.96 -0.08
N PRO A 4 -0.63 -24.34 -1.18
CA PRO A 4 -0.45 -22.90 -1.22
C PRO A 4 -1.80 -22.23 -0.99
N GLU A 5 -1.91 -21.40 0.04
CA GLU A 5 -3.12 -20.62 0.27
C GLU A 5 -3.46 -19.81 -1.00
N PRO A 6 -4.74 -19.77 -1.41
CA PRO A 6 -5.14 -19.03 -2.59
C PRO A 6 -4.80 -17.54 -2.40
N LEU A 7 -4.19 -16.94 -3.43
CA LEU A 7 -3.85 -15.52 -3.43
C LEU A 7 -5.14 -14.70 -3.45
N THR A 8 -5.53 -14.17 -2.28
CA THR A 8 -6.70 -13.30 -2.16
C THR A 8 -6.35 -11.85 -2.54
N PRO A 9 -7.32 -11.05 -2.99
CA PRO A 9 -7.12 -9.61 -3.20
C PRO A 9 -6.53 -8.89 -1.99
N GLN A 10 -7.00 -9.22 -0.79
CA GLN A 10 -6.51 -8.65 0.47
C GLN A 10 -5.08 -9.10 0.76
N GLY A 11 -4.77 -10.38 0.53
CA GLY A 11 -3.42 -10.92 0.68
C GLY A 11 -2.44 -10.23 -0.26
N LEU A 12 -2.83 -10.04 -1.53
CA LEU A 12 -2.03 -9.33 -2.52
C LEU A 12 -1.84 -7.85 -2.14
N LEU A 13 -2.90 -7.15 -1.71
CA LEU A 13 -2.78 -5.76 -1.27
C LEU A 13 -1.82 -5.65 -0.07
N ARG A 14 -1.98 -6.51 0.94
CA ARG A 14 -1.09 -6.52 2.10
C ARG A 14 0.35 -6.79 1.69
N TRP A 15 0.57 -7.74 0.77
CA TRP A 15 1.90 -8.02 0.23
C TRP A 15 2.51 -6.82 -0.50
N ILE A 16 1.73 -6.10 -1.32
CA ILE A 16 2.17 -4.86 -1.97
C ILE A 16 2.61 -3.83 -0.92
N VAL A 17 1.77 -3.57 0.09
CA VAL A 17 2.09 -2.59 1.14
C VAL A 17 3.34 -3.02 1.91
N CYS A 18 3.46 -4.29 2.31
CA CYS A 18 4.68 -4.81 2.95
C CYS A 18 5.93 -4.64 2.09
N SER A 19 5.83 -4.88 0.78
CA SER A 19 6.94 -4.71 -0.15
C SER A 19 7.41 -3.26 -0.21
N LEU A 20 6.46 -2.31 -0.23
CA LEU A 20 6.78 -0.87 -0.18
C LEU A 20 7.45 -0.47 1.14
N TYR A 21 7.12 -1.10 2.27
CA TYR A 21 7.85 -0.91 3.53
C TYR A 21 9.29 -1.44 3.46
N LEU A 22 9.52 -2.58 2.83
CA LEU A 22 10.86 -3.15 2.63
C LEU A 22 11.71 -2.29 1.70
N ASP A 23 11.09 -1.69 0.68
CA ASP A 23 11.72 -0.76 -0.25
C ASP A 23 11.86 0.66 0.33
N GLU A 24 11.41 0.89 1.58
CA GLU A 24 11.33 2.20 2.22
C GLU A 24 10.56 3.25 1.38
N ALA A 25 9.64 2.79 0.51
CA ALA A 25 8.83 3.62 -0.37
C ALA A 25 7.48 3.93 0.27
N ILE A 26 7.05 5.20 0.19
CA ILE A 26 5.76 5.62 0.75
C ILE A 26 4.62 4.92 -0.01
N PRO A 27 3.73 4.16 0.68
CA PRO A 27 2.64 3.41 0.07
C PRO A 27 1.46 4.32 -0.30
N ARG A 28 1.70 5.26 -1.21
CA ARG A 28 0.69 6.21 -1.72
C ARG A 28 -0.35 5.46 -2.56
N GLY A 29 -1.60 5.95 -2.53
CA GLY A 29 -2.70 5.34 -3.29
C GLY A 29 -2.39 5.14 -4.78
N SER A 30 -1.71 6.10 -5.43
CA SER A 30 -1.28 5.97 -6.82
C SER A 30 -0.21 4.90 -7.05
N VAL A 31 0.76 4.78 -6.13
CA VAL A 31 1.82 3.76 -6.19
C VAL A 31 1.22 2.37 -6.02
N ILE A 32 0.31 2.21 -5.06
CA ILE A 32 -0.40 0.95 -4.83
C ILE A 32 -1.24 0.58 -6.06
N GLN A 33 -1.98 1.53 -6.64
CA GLN A 33 -2.78 1.29 -7.85
C GLN A 33 -1.91 0.85 -9.03
N TRP A 34 -0.75 1.48 -9.21
CA TRP A 34 0.22 1.09 -10.23
C TRP A 34 0.76 -0.33 -9.98
N TYR A 35 1.18 -0.63 -8.75
CA TYR A 35 1.73 -1.95 -8.41
C TYR A 35 0.68 -3.05 -8.57
N TRP A 36 -0.55 -2.78 -8.15
CA TRP A 36 -1.69 -3.67 -8.35
C TRP A 36 -1.94 -3.95 -9.84
N GLN A 37 -1.98 -2.89 -10.67
CA GLN A 37 -2.19 -3.04 -12.10
C GLN A 37 -1.04 -3.81 -12.76
N LEU A 38 0.19 -3.62 -12.30
CA LEU A 38 1.36 -4.36 -12.79
C LEU A 38 1.24 -5.86 -12.51
N LEU A 39 0.79 -6.25 -11.31
CA LEU A 39 0.70 -7.66 -10.90
C LEU A 39 -0.53 -8.37 -11.45
N THR A 40 -1.65 -7.67 -11.60
CA THR A 40 -2.95 -8.28 -11.93
C THR A 40 -3.43 -7.97 -13.35
N GLY A 41 -2.86 -6.97 -14.02
CA GLY A 41 -3.40 -6.41 -15.26
C GLY A 41 -4.70 -5.60 -15.08
N VAL A 42 -5.26 -5.55 -13.87
CA VAL A 42 -6.55 -4.90 -13.59
C VAL A 42 -6.31 -3.50 -13.04
N LYS A 43 -6.93 -2.49 -13.66
CA LYS A 43 -6.95 -1.14 -13.09
C LYS A 43 -8.18 -0.97 -12.20
N LEU A 44 -7.95 -0.84 -10.89
CA LEU A 44 -9.02 -0.51 -9.95
C LEU A 44 -9.44 0.96 -10.10
N SER A 45 -10.73 1.24 -9.92
CA SER A 45 -11.20 2.59 -9.65
C SER A 45 -10.72 3.03 -8.27
N GLN A 46 -10.73 4.34 -8.02
CA GLN A 46 -10.35 4.87 -6.71
C GLN A 46 -11.22 4.28 -5.59
N GLN A 47 -12.54 4.19 -5.80
CA GLN A 47 -13.46 3.64 -4.81
C GLN A 47 -13.19 2.16 -4.54
N GLN A 48 -12.87 1.38 -5.59
CA GLN A 48 -12.51 -0.03 -5.44
C GLN A 48 -11.22 -0.20 -4.62
N LEU A 49 -10.22 0.65 -4.86
CA LEU A 49 -8.98 0.62 -4.09
C LEU A 49 -9.21 0.96 -2.61
N VAL A 50 -10.02 1.99 -2.32
CA VAL A 50 -10.38 2.36 -0.93
C VAL A 50 -11.10 1.20 -0.23
N ILE A 51 -12.12 0.62 -0.86
CA ILE A 51 -12.85 -0.54 -0.31
C ILE A 51 -11.90 -1.72 -0.06
N LEU A 52 -10.95 -1.96 -0.97
CA LEU A 52 -9.99 -3.03 -0.81
C LEU A 52 -9.07 -2.78 0.39
N ILE A 53 -8.59 -1.55 0.58
CA ILE A 53 -7.76 -1.18 1.75
C ILE A 53 -8.56 -1.34 3.05
N GLU A 54 -9.76 -0.77 3.13
CA GLU A 54 -10.62 -0.84 4.31
C GLU A 54 -11.04 -2.28 4.67
N SER A 55 -11.10 -3.17 3.68
CA SER A 55 -11.41 -4.59 3.89
C SER A 55 -10.18 -5.48 4.09
N THR A 56 -8.97 -4.92 4.07
CA THR A 56 -7.72 -5.69 4.24
C THR A 56 -7.25 -5.65 5.70
N PRO A 57 -7.22 -6.79 6.40
CA PRO A 57 -6.81 -6.83 7.80
C PRO A 57 -5.37 -6.36 8.01
N GLY A 58 -5.14 -5.52 9.02
CA GLY A 58 -3.83 -5.00 9.37
C GLY A 58 -3.33 -3.85 8.49
N VAL A 59 -4.19 -3.30 7.63
CA VAL A 59 -3.89 -2.14 6.77
C VAL A 59 -4.96 -1.08 6.99
N TYR A 60 -4.57 0.18 7.13
CA TYR A 60 -5.50 1.30 7.24
C TYR A 60 -5.06 2.47 6.35
N MET A 61 -5.99 3.41 6.09
CA MET A 61 -5.71 4.62 5.32
C MET A 61 -5.30 5.78 6.22
N ASP A 62 -4.30 6.54 5.78
CA ASP A 62 -3.88 7.79 6.41
C ASP A 62 -3.72 8.92 5.37
N PRO A 63 -4.39 10.09 5.51
CA PRO A 63 -5.44 10.35 6.51
C PRO A 63 -6.71 9.52 6.24
N PRO A 64 -7.49 9.19 7.28
CA PRO A 64 -8.73 8.44 7.14
C PRO A 64 -9.75 9.22 6.30
N GLY A 65 -10.54 8.51 5.48
CA GLY A 65 -11.60 9.10 4.67
C GLY A 65 -11.14 9.97 3.50
N SER A 66 -9.88 9.86 3.08
CA SER A 66 -9.34 10.61 1.95
C SER A 66 -10.10 10.34 0.65
N LYS A 67 -10.62 11.42 0.05
CA LYS A 67 -11.38 11.39 -1.21
C LYS A 67 -10.51 11.51 -2.46
N LYS A 68 -9.18 11.50 -2.34
CA LYS A 68 -8.22 11.51 -3.45
C LYS A 68 -7.18 10.41 -3.25
N LEU A 69 -6.47 10.01 -4.30
CA LEU A 69 -5.31 9.08 -4.21
C LEU A 69 -4.09 9.64 -3.44
N ASN A 70 -4.26 10.78 -2.76
CA ASN A 70 -3.27 11.39 -1.88
C ASN A 70 -3.28 10.79 -0.46
N PHE A 71 -3.91 9.63 -0.27
CA PHE A 71 -3.74 8.84 0.95
C PHE A 71 -2.50 7.95 0.85
N ARG A 72 -2.06 7.46 2.00
CA ARG A 72 -1.16 6.30 2.12
C ARG A 72 -1.88 5.15 2.81
N ALA A 73 -1.59 3.92 2.39
CA ALA A 73 -2.03 2.71 3.09
C ALA A 73 -0.93 2.27 4.04
N VAL A 74 -1.21 2.22 5.33
CA VAL A 74 -0.24 2.03 6.41
C VAL A 74 -0.51 0.70 7.08
N LEU A 75 0.55 -0.01 7.50
CA LEU A 75 0.42 -1.21 8.31
C LEU A 75 0.08 -0.83 9.75
N GLU A 76 -0.88 -1.52 10.37
CA GLU A 76 -1.15 -1.40 11.82
C GLU A 76 0.10 -1.70 12.64
N GLU A 77 0.82 -2.75 12.23
CA GLU A 77 2.10 -3.15 12.80
C GLU A 77 3.18 -3.09 11.70
N PRO A 78 4.01 -2.04 11.66
CA PRO A 78 5.11 -1.96 10.70
C PRO A 78 6.21 -3.00 11.02
N PRO A 79 7.02 -3.42 10.02
CA PRO A 79 8.12 -4.36 10.23
C PRO A 79 9.12 -3.84 11.27
N LEU A 80 9.62 -4.71 12.15
CA LEU A 80 10.58 -4.33 13.21
C LEU A 80 11.86 -3.67 12.68
N SER A 81 12.25 -3.99 11.44
CA SER A 81 13.42 -3.42 10.78
C SER A 81 13.15 -2.10 10.05
N TRP A 82 11.90 -1.62 10.03
CA TRP A 82 11.52 -0.40 9.30
C TRP A 82 12.07 0.85 9.97
N ARG A 83 12.76 1.70 9.20
CA ARG A 83 13.45 2.91 9.70
C ARG A 83 12.74 4.22 9.32
N GLY A 84 11.61 4.11 8.63
CA GLY A 84 10.94 5.23 7.99
C GLY A 84 10.90 5.05 6.48
N PHE A 85 10.16 5.91 5.80
CA PHE A 85 10.18 5.98 4.34
C PHE A 85 11.23 6.98 3.88
N VAL A 86 11.86 6.71 2.75
CA VAL A 86 12.68 7.69 2.04
C VAL A 86 11.78 8.88 1.72
N GLN A 87 12.05 10.00 2.38
CA GLN A 87 11.50 11.29 1.99
C GLN A 87 12.42 11.80 0.88
N GLU A 88 11.84 12.36 -0.19
CA GLU A 88 12.63 13.23 -1.05
C GLU A 88 13.16 14.33 -0.14
N GLU A 89 14.49 14.43 0.00
CA GLU A 89 15.11 15.53 0.72
C GLU A 89 14.47 16.82 0.21
N ASP A 90 13.99 17.66 1.13
CA ASP A 90 13.63 19.04 0.83
C ASP A 90 14.85 19.68 0.18
N HIS A 91 14.91 19.69 -1.15
CA HIS A 91 15.76 20.58 -1.91
C HIS A 91 15.19 21.99 -1.74
N SER A 92 15.31 22.50 -0.52
CA SER A 92 15.29 23.92 -0.21
C SER A 92 16.49 24.51 -0.94
N ILE A 93 16.29 24.88 -2.21
CA ILE A 93 17.16 25.85 -2.86
C ILE A 93 16.94 27.15 -2.09
N GLN A 94 17.93 27.46 -1.23
CA GLN A 94 18.31 28.74 -0.62
C GLN A 94 17.27 29.85 -0.52
#